data_AF-A0A934FXT4-F1
#
_entry.id   AF-A0A934FXT4-F1
#
_cell.length_a   1.000
_cell.length_b   1.000
_cell.length_c   1.000
_cell.angle_alpha   90.00
_cell.angle_beta   90.00
_cell.angle_gamma   90.00
#
_symmetry.space_group_name_H-M   'P 1'
#
loop_
_entity.id
_entity.type
_entity.pdbx_description
1 polymer ?
#
loop_
_entity_poly.entity_id
_entity_poly.type
_entity_poly.pdbx_seq_one_letter_code
_entity_poly.pdbx_strand_id
1 'polypeptide(L)'
;MTAPSCSVVLSAFVALAAADLCSQGCAVVWAPGSIAGTNGVVNAAIWWDRDGAGPLPPVLAAGGGFSGAGSVLAANVAWFDPASGQWSALGAGAND
;
A
#
# COMPACT_ATOMS: atom_id res chain seq x y z
N MET A 1 2.80 4.82 27.58
CA MET A 1 3.90 3.93 27.99
C MET A 1 3.35 3.16 29.17
N THR A 2 2.96 1.89 29.08
CA THR A 2 3.81 0.71 28.90
C THR A 2 2.92 -0.50 28.54
N ALA A 3 3.42 -1.42 27.71
CA ALA A 3 2.72 -2.61 27.22
C ALA A 3 2.48 -3.66 28.32
N PRO A 4 1.40 -4.47 28.30
CA PRO A 4 1.19 -5.48 29.32
C PRO A 4 1.87 -6.80 28.94
N SER A 5 2.65 -7.28 29.91
CA SER A 5 3.29 -8.57 30.03
C SER A 5 2.30 -9.73 29.87
N CYS A 6 2.70 -10.76 29.12
CA CYS A 6 1.96 -12.02 29.00
C CYS A 6 2.66 -13.08 29.87
N SER A 7 2.03 -13.50 30.96
CA SER A 7 2.40 -14.72 31.68
C SER A 7 1.13 -15.55 31.87
N VAL A 8 1.13 -16.71 31.23
CA VAL A 8 -0.03 -17.56 30.96
C VAL A 8 -0.43 -18.30 32.23
N VAL A 9 -1.69 -18.13 32.66
CA VAL A 9 -2.31 -19.00 33.68
C VAL A 9 -3.36 -19.88 33.00
N LEU A 10 -3.17 -21.18 33.19
CA LEU A 10 -3.91 -22.30 32.65
C LEU A 10 -5.26 -22.47 33.38
N SER A 11 -6.39 -22.46 32.67
CA SER A 11 -7.44 -23.51 32.78
C SER A 11 -8.80 -23.14 32.17
N ALA A 12 -9.27 -24.12 31.39
CA ALA A 12 -10.64 -24.65 31.30
C ALA A 12 -11.77 -23.84 30.63
N PHE A 13 -12.41 -24.55 29.69
CA PHE A 13 -13.64 -24.26 28.95
C PHE A 13 -13.63 -23.06 28.01
N VAL A 14 -13.86 -23.35 26.73
CA VAL A 14 -15.01 -22.85 25.95
C VAL A 14 -14.93 -23.48 24.56
N ALA A 15 -16.09 -23.87 24.05
CA ALA A 15 -16.29 -24.42 22.71
C ALA A 15 -15.44 -23.68 21.68
N LEU A 16 -14.79 -24.43 20.78
CA LEU A 16 -14.18 -23.88 19.59
C LEU A 16 -15.31 -23.37 18.69
N ALA A 17 -15.86 -22.19 19.01
CA ALA A 17 -16.58 -21.40 18.05
C ALA A 17 -15.59 -21.19 16.91
N ALA A 18 -15.92 -21.71 15.73
CA ALA A 18 -15.36 -21.19 14.51
C ALA A 18 -15.65 -19.70 14.55
N ALA A 19 -14.66 -18.90 14.95
CA ALA A 19 -14.75 -17.48 14.77
C ALA A 19 -14.85 -17.31 13.26
N ASP A 20 -16.04 -16.98 12.78
CA ASP A 20 -16.21 -16.40 11.47
C ASP A 20 -15.13 -15.32 11.35
N LEU A 21 -14.09 -15.61 10.55
CA LEU A 21 -13.05 -14.68 10.14
C LEU A 21 -13.63 -13.63 9.18
N CYS A 22 -14.83 -13.13 9.48
CA CYS A 22 -15.44 -12.07 8.72
C CYS A 22 -15.44 -10.79 9.56
N SER A 23 -14.96 -9.72 8.92
CA SER A 23 -15.41 -8.36 9.20
C SER A 23 -14.83 -7.56 10.40
N GLN A 24 -13.62 -7.81 10.88
CA GLN A 24 -13.00 -6.94 11.91
C GLN A 24 -11.79 -6.09 11.46
N GLY A 25 -11.85 -5.40 10.31
CA GLY A 25 -10.76 -4.45 10.03
C GLY A 25 -10.84 -3.56 8.80
N CYS A 26 -11.69 -3.85 7.83
CA CYS A 26 -11.79 -3.01 6.63
C CYS A 26 -12.77 -1.84 6.85
N ALA A 27 -12.52 -0.99 7.84
CA ALA A 27 -13.14 0.32 7.81
C ALA A 27 -12.49 1.09 6.66
N VAL A 28 -13.22 1.31 5.55
CA VAL A 28 -12.81 2.30 4.54
C VAL A 28 -12.82 3.65 5.25
N VAL A 29 -11.68 4.04 5.80
CA VAL A 29 -11.46 5.37 6.33
C VAL A 29 -10.94 6.20 5.18
N TRP A 30 -11.67 7.24 4.81
CA TRP A 30 -11.13 8.31 3.97
C TRP A 30 -10.17 9.11 4.84
N ALA A 31 -8.91 8.68 4.91
CA ALA A 31 -7.85 9.46 5.53
C ALA A 31 -7.28 10.45 4.49
N PRO A 32 -6.91 11.68 4.90
CA PRO A 32 -5.95 12.47 4.14
C PRO A 32 -4.75 11.59 3.84
N GLY A 33 -4.34 11.50 2.58
CA GLY A 33 -3.35 10.53 2.11
C GLY A 33 -2.11 10.52 3.01
N SER A 34 -1.97 9.46 3.81
CA SER A 34 -0.73 9.15 4.55
C SER A 34 0.41 8.77 3.60
N ILE A 35 0.09 8.68 2.31
CA ILE A 35 0.96 8.43 1.19
C ILE A 35 1.09 9.75 0.43
N ALA A 36 2.31 10.28 0.34
CA ALA A 36 2.54 11.50 -0.43
C ALA A 36 2.22 11.22 -1.90
N GLY A 37 1.20 11.89 -2.45
CA GLY A 37 0.76 11.71 -3.83
C GLY A 37 1.73 12.30 -4.85
N THR A 38 1.25 12.51 -6.07
CA THR A 38 2.00 13.23 -7.11
C THR A 38 1.88 14.75 -6.91
N ASN A 39 2.89 15.50 -7.36
CA ASN A 39 2.87 16.97 -7.34
C ASN A 39 2.10 17.59 -8.54
N GLY A 40 1.46 16.76 -9.35
CA GLY A 40 0.71 17.12 -10.54
C GLY A 40 -0.46 16.18 -10.77
N VAL A 41 -0.98 16.17 -12.00
CA VAL A 41 -2.19 15.41 -12.36
C VAL A 41 -1.83 13.99 -12.73
N VAL A 42 -2.53 13.01 -12.17
CA VAL A 42 -2.49 11.62 -12.63
C VAL A 42 -3.63 11.42 -13.63
N ASN A 43 -3.28 11.09 -14.88
CA ASN A 43 -4.25 10.84 -15.94
C ASN A 43 -4.63 9.35 -16.03
N ALA A 44 -3.73 8.46 -15.60
CA ALA A 44 -3.95 7.02 -15.60
C ALA A 44 -3.27 6.36 -14.38
N ALA A 45 -3.95 5.39 -13.78
CA ALA A 45 -3.36 4.56 -12.73
C ALA A 45 -3.85 3.12 -12.87
N ILE A 46 -2.95 2.14 -12.71
CA ILE A 46 -3.27 0.72 -12.78
C ILE A 46 -2.51 -0.06 -11.70
N TRP A 47 -3.08 -1.17 -11.27
CA TRP A 47 -2.30 -2.20 -10.59
C TRP A 47 -1.46 -2.93 -11.63
N TRP A 48 -0.14 -2.82 -11.50
CA TRP A 48 0.85 -3.41 -12.38
C TRP A 48 1.63 -4.49 -11.64
N ASP A 49 1.64 -5.67 -12.22
CA ASP A 49 2.46 -6.78 -11.79
C ASP A 49 3.78 -6.79 -12.57
N ARG A 50 4.90 -6.64 -11.85
CA ARG A 50 6.22 -6.44 -12.47
C ARG A 50 6.83 -7.72 -13.03
N ASP A 51 6.56 -8.83 -12.39
CA ASP A 51 7.07 -10.15 -12.76
C ASP A 51 5.95 -11.08 -13.27
N GLY A 52 4.70 -10.62 -13.26
CA GLY A 52 3.56 -11.40 -13.71
C GLY A 52 3.21 -12.47 -12.68
N ALA A 53 3.01 -13.71 -13.08
CA ALA A 53 2.68 -14.78 -12.12
C ALA A 53 3.80 -15.15 -11.12
N GLY A 54 4.85 -14.33 -11.01
CA GLY A 54 5.97 -14.49 -10.11
C GLY A 54 5.63 -14.14 -8.65
N PRO A 55 6.64 -14.14 -7.76
CA PRO A 55 6.45 -13.93 -6.34
C PRO A 55 6.20 -12.48 -5.91
N LEU A 56 6.43 -11.48 -6.77
CA LEU A 56 6.29 -10.09 -6.36
C LEU A 56 4.81 -9.66 -6.31
N PRO A 57 4.41 -8.88 -5.29
CA PRO A 57 3.07 -8.33 -5.25
C PRO A 57 2.90 -7.23 -6.31
N PRO A 58 1.67 -7.02 -6.83
CA PRO A 58 1.37 -5.89 -7.69
C PRO A 58 1.62 -4.54 -7.02
N VAL A 59 2.07 -3.58 -7.84
CA VAL A 59 2.31 -2.18 -7.44
C VAL A 59 1.35 -1.25 -8.17
N LEU A 60 1.15 -0.04 -7.67
CA LEU A 60 0.32 0.96 -8.35
C LEU A 60 1.19 1.75 -9.33
N ALA A 61 1.05 1.53 -10.63
CA ALA A 61 1.67 2.37 -11.64
C ALA A 61 0.79 3.59 -11.91
N ALA A 62 1.39 4.77 -11.98
CA ALA A 62 0.73 6.05 -12.24
C ALA A 62 1.42 6.77 -13.39
N GLY A 63 0.60 7.32 -14.29
CA GLY A 63 1.02 8.14 -15.43
C GLY A 63 0.21 9.43 -15.51
N GLY A 64 0.85 10.54 -15.88
CA GLY A 64 0.18 11.84 -15.98
C GLY A 64 1.16 12.99 -16.17
N GLY A 65 0.72 14.21 -15.89
CA GLY A 65 1.57 15.40 -15.92
C GLY A 65 2.08 15.72 -14.51
N PHE A 66 3.22 15.15 -14.13
CA PHE A 66 3.85 15.37 -12.82
C PHE A 66 5.37 15.22 -12.90
N SER A 67 6.08 15.92 -12.00
CA SER A 67 7.54 15.86 -11.90
C SER A 67 8.05 15.22 -10.61
N GLY A 68 7.14 14.90 -9.69
CA GLY A 68 7.44 14.24 -8.43
C GLY A 68 6.29 13.37 -7.94
N ALA A 69 6.66 12.26 -7.32
CA ALA A 69 5.76 11.34 -6.63
C ALA A 69 6.34 11.04 -5.24
N GLY A 70 5.64 11.47 -4.20
CA GLY A 70 6.18 11.50 -2.85
C GLY A 70 7.49 12.29 -2.74
N SER A 71 8.55 11.63 -2.29
CA SER A 71 9.91 12.20 -2.18
C SER A 71 10.78 11.97 -3.42
N VAL A 72 10.25 11.32 -4.46
CA VAL A 72 11.02 10.91 -5.65
C VAL A 72 10.70 11.82 -6.82
N LEU A 73 11.74 12.29 -7.51
CA LEU A 73 11.59 12.95 -8.81
C LEU A 73 11.26 11.90 -9.87
N ALA A 74 10.13 12.07 -10.54
CA ALA A 74 9.64 11.16 -11.56
C ALA A 74 9.01 11.99 -12.69
N ALA A 75 9.49 11.81 -13.91
CA ALA A 75 8.97 12.51 -15.08
C ALA A 75 7.77 11.75 -15.65
N ASN A 76 6.58 12.17 -15.25
CA ASN A 76 5.27 11.75 -15.80
C ASN A 76 4.88 10.27 -15.59
N VAL A 77 5.79 9.41 -15.15
CA VAL A 77 5.53 8.00 -14.83
C VAL A 77 6.27 7.57 -13.58
N ALA A 78 5.53 7.00 -12.63
CA ALA A 78 6.05 6.46 -11.38
C ALA A 78 5.26 5.22 -10.98
N TRP A 79 5.81 4.42 -10.07
CA TRP A 79 5.06 3.33 -9.43
C TRP A 79 5.21 3.40 -7.92
N PHE A 80 4.17 2.95 -7.23
CA PHE A 80 4.04 2.97 -5.79
C PHE A 80 3.95 1.56 -5.24
N ASP A 81 4.80 1.25 -4.27
CA ASP A 81 4.75 0.00 -3.51
C ASP A 81 3.83 0.15 -2.30
N PRO A 82 2.66 -0.53 -2.27
CA PRO A 82 1.80 -0.50 -1.10
C PRO A 82 2.40 -1.23 0.12
N ALA A 83 3.34 -2.15 -0.07
CA ALA A 83 3.96 -2.89 1.02
C ALA A 83 4.99 -2.03 1.79
N SER A 84 5.77 -1.20 1.08
CA SER A 84 6.75 -0.29 1.69
C SER A 84 6.27 1.15 1.83
N GLY A 85 5.17 1.52 1.17
CA GLY A 85 4.67 2.88 1.17
C GLY A 85 5.56 3.86 0.40
N GLN A 86 6.35 3.37 -0.56
CA GLN A 86 7.34 4.18 -1.29
C GLN A 86 6.99 4.34 -2.76
N TRP A 87 7.30 5.52 -3.31
CA TRP A 87 7.30 5.77 -4.74
C TRP A 87 8.65 5.45 -5.36
N SER A 88 8.63 5.16 -6.65
CA SER A 88 9.84 4.98 -7.47
C SER A 88 9.58 5.49 -8.88
N ALA A 89 10.58 6.16 -9.45
CA ALA A 89 10.54 6.59 -10.84
C ALA A 89 10.58 5.37 -11.76
N LEU A 90 9.84 5.43 -12.88
CA LEU A 90 9.91 4.41 -13.91
C LEU A 90 10.87 4.87 -15.03
N GLY A 91 12.11 4.38 -15.00
CA GLY A 91 13.13 4.73 -15.98
C GLY A 91 13.44 6.24 -16.00
N ALA A 92 13.66 6.79 -17.20
CA ALA A 92 13.86 8.23 -17.40
C ALA A 92 12.55 9.05 -17.43
N GLY A 93 11.39 8.37 -17.35
CA GLY A 93 10.07 8.98 -17.49
C GLY A 93 9.52 8.99 -18.91
N ALA A 94 8.38 9.65 -19.09
CA ALA A 94 7.71 9.85 -20.38
C ALA A 94 7.67 11.33 -20.74
N ASN A 95 7.72 11.64 -22.03
CA ASN A 95 7.47 13.00 -22.52
C ASN A 95 5.95 13.27 -22.56
N ASP A 96 5.59 14.55 -22.46
CA ASP A 96 4.21 15.02 -22.57
C ASP A 96 3.64 14.91 -23.99
#